data_AF-A0AA88L2T4-F1
#
_entry.id   AF-A0AA88L2T4-F1
#
_cell.length_a   1.000
_cell.length_b   1.000
_cell.length_c   1.000
_cell.angle_alpha   90.00
_cell.angle_beta   90.00
_cell.angle_gamma   90.00
#
_symmetry.space_group_name_H-M   'P 1'
#
loop_
_entity.id
_entity.type
_entity.pdbx_description
1 polymer ?
#
loop_
_entity_poly.entity_id
_entity_poly.type
_entity_poly.pdbx_seq_one_letter_code
_entity_poly.pdbx_strand_id
1 'polypeptide(L)' 'MFNTKLDEQEINFIAEIEEAGNEELKEQEMDLRKNLKDSVMVLSQIKDSPGMKGLNLNPLSSEERKAISDLIGDYGV' A
#
# COMPACT_ATOMS: atom_id res chain seq x y z
N MET A 1 25.36 16.95 -37.48
CA MET A 1 24.88 17.86 -36.42
C MET A 1 23.64 17.21 -35.83
N PHE A 2 23.62 16.97 -34.52
CA PHE A 2 22.43 16.45 -33.83
C PHE A 2 21.44 17.59 -33.62
N ASN A 3 20.14 17.30 -33.76
CA ASN A 3 19.08 18.30 -33.69
C ASN A 3 18.58 18.37 -32.24
N THR A 4 19.33 19.09 -31.40
CA THR A 4 19.20 19.09 -29.93
C THR A 4 17.81 19.41 -29.38
N LYS A 5 16.96 20.11 -30.15
CA LYS A 5 15.58 20.43 -29.74
C LYS A 5 14.62 19.24 -29.83
N LEU A 6 14.86 18.32 -30.76
CA LEU A 6 14.07 17.08 -30.84
C LEU A 6 14.45 16.15 -29.68
N ASP A 7 15.75 16.06 -29.38
CA ASP A 7 16.26 15.22 -28.29
C ASP A 7 15.72 15.68 -26.91
N GLU A 8 15.60 16.99 -26.67
CA GLU A 8 15.01 17.54 -25.44
C GLU A 8 13.51 17.27 -25.30
N GLN A 9 12.75 17.32 -26.40
CA GLN A 9 11.31 17.01 -26.38
C GLN A 9 11.05 15.54 -26.08
N GLU A 10 11.85 14.64 -26.66
CA GLU A 10 11.75 13.20 -26.40
C GLU A 10 12.07 12.87 -24.94
N ILE A 11 13.10 13.50 -24.36
CA ILE A 11 13.45 13.34 -22.94
C ILE A 11 12.31 13.82 -22.02
N ASN A 12 11.72 14.99 -22.31
CA ASN A 12 10.62 15.51 -21.50
C ASN A 12 9.38 14.62 -21.56
N PHE A 13 9.05 14.09 -22.75
CA PHE A 13 7.90 13.18 -22.90
C PHE A 13 8.09 11.87 -22.13
N ILE A 14 9.32 11.32 -22.11
CA ILE A 14 9.63 10.13 -21.31
C ILE A 14 9.47 10.44 -19.82
N ALA A 15 9.96 11.59 -19.35
CA ALA A 15 9.82 11.99 -17.96
C ALA A 15 8.35 12.14 -17.54
N GLU A 16 7.49 12.70 -18.39
CA GLU A 16 6.04 12.82 -18.15
C GLU A 16 5.36 11.44 -18.04
N ILE A 17 5.73 10.47 -18.88
CA ILE A 17 5.21 9.10 -18.80
C ILE A 17 5.66 8.42 -17.51
N GLU A 18 6.93 8.58 -17.14
CA GLU A 18 7.47 8.01 -15.90
C GLU A 18 6.79 8.63 -14.66
N GLU A 19 6.54 9.94 -14.66
CA GLU A 19 5.82 10.63 -13.58
C GLU A 19 4.39 10.10 -13.46
N ALA A 20 3.63 10.05 -14.56
CA ALA A 20 2.26 9.53 -14.55
C ALA A 20 2.19 8.07 -14.09
N GLY A 21 3.12 7.22 -14.55
CA GLY A 21 3.19 5.83 -14.11
C GLY A 21 3.51 5.69 -12.62
N ASN A 22 4.39 6.55 -12.09
CA ASN A 22 4.70 6.58 -10.67
C ASN A 22 3.52 7.06 -9.81
N GLU A 23 2.71 7.99 -10.32
CA GLU A 23 1.47 8.43 -9.65
C GLU A 23 0.44 7.30 -9.58
N GLU A 24 0.21 6.58 -10.69
CA GLU A 24 -0.71 5.44 -10.72
C GLU A 24 -0.27 4.33 -9.75
N LEU A 25 1.03 4.01 -9.71
CA LEU A 25 1.56 3.02 -8.78
C LEU A 25 1.36 3.43 -7.31
N LYS A 26 1.53 4.72 -6.98
CA LYS A 26 1.27 5.24 -5.63
C LYS A 26 -0.21 5.14 -5.26
N GLU A 27 -1.12 5.41 -6.19
CA GLU A 27 -2.55 5.27 -5.96
C GLU A 27 -2.93 3.80 -5.69
N GLN A 28 -2.44 2.87 -6.52
CA GLN A 28 -2.65 1.43 -6.32
C GLN A 28 -2.06 0.94 -4.98
N GLU A 29 -0.88 1.43 -4.58
CA GLU A 29 -0.28 1.12 -3.30
C GLU A 29 -1.16 1.59 -2.13
N MET A 30 -1.68 2.83 -2.22
CA MET A 30 -2.57 3.40 -1.20
C MET A 30 -3.86 2.58 -1.07
N ASP A 31 -4.47 2.18 -2.18
CA ASP A 31 -5.68 1.37 -2.19
C ASP A 31 -5.45 -0.02 -1.58
N LEU A 32 -4.32 -0.67 -1.90
CA LEU A 32 -3.95 -1.95 -1.31
C LEU A 32 -3.74 -1.83 0.21
N ARG A 33 -3.06 -0.78 0.67
CA ARG A 33 -2.87 -0.51 2.10
C ARG A 33 -4.20 -0.27 2.82
N LYS A 34 -5.13 0.47 2.21
CA LYS A 34 -6.47 0.69 2.73
C LYS A 34 -7.26 -0.62 2.85
N ASN A 35 -7.27 -1.45 1.80
CA ASN A 35 -7.94 -2.75 1.81
C ASN A 35 -7.37 -3.70 2.88
N LEU A 36 -6.05 -3.66 3.08
CA LEU A 36 -5.39 -4.41 4.13
C LEU A 36 -5.84 -3.93 5.52
N LYS A 37 -5.86 -2.61 5.75
CA LYS A 37 -6.31 -2.00 7.01
C LYS A 37 -7.75 -2.40 7.34
N ASP A 38 -8.65 -2.33 6.37
CA ASP A 38 -10.05 -2.69 6.55
C ASP A 38 -10.19 -4.19 6.90
N SER A 39 -9.44 -5.05 6.22
CA SER A 39 -9.42 -6.50 6.51
C SER A 39 -8.91 -6.81 7.92
N VAL A 40 -7.82 -6.16 8.35
CA VAL A 40 -7.27 -6.29 9.71
C VAL A 40 -8.26 -5.80 10.76
N MET A 41 -8.99 -4.72 10.49
CA MET A 41 -10.01 -4.19 11.40
C MET A 41 -11.17 -5.19 11.58
N VAL A 42 -11.68 -5.76 10.48
CA VAL A 42 -12.75 -6.78 10.53
C VAL A 42 -12.29 -8.02 11.31
N LEU A 43 -11.09 -8.52 11.05
CA LEU A 43 -10.53 -9.67 11.77
C LEU A 43 -10.37 -9.41 13.27
N SER A 44 -9.97 -8.19 13.64
CA SER A 44 -9.84 -7.77 15.04
C SER A 44 -11.19 -7.77 15.75
N GLN A 45 -12.25 -7.24 15.10
CA GLN A 45 -13.61 -7.27 15.65
C GLN A 45 -14.14 -8.71 15.83
N ILE A 46 -13.82 -9.62 14.91
CA ILE A 46 -14.22 -11.03 14.99
C ILE A 46 -13.51 -11.73 16.15
N LYS A 47 -12.20 -11.49 16.33
CA LYS A 47 -11.41 -12.09 17.42
C LYS A 47 -11.99 -11.77 18.80
N ASP A 48 -12.49 -10.55 18.98
CA ASP A 48 -13.05 -10.09 20.25
C ASP A 48 -14.51 -10.51 20.46
N SER A 49 -15.12 -11.19 19.47
CA SER A 49 -16.50 -11.65 19.56
C SER A 49 -16.68 -12.81 20.56
N PRO A 50 -17.82 -12.87 21.30
CA PRO A 50 -18.07 -13.92 22.28
C PRO A 50 -18.03 -15.34 21.71
N GLY A 51 -18.44 -15.53 20.46
CA GLY A 51 -18.48 -16.83 19.78
C GLY A 51 -17.12 -17.37 19.34
N MET A 52 -16.08 -16.54 19.38
CA MET A 52 -14.71 -16.93 19.02
C MET A 52 -13.85 -17.28 20.24
N LYS A 53 -14.34 -17.02 21.47
CA LYS A 53 -13.63 -17.36 22.71
C LYS A 53 -13.46 -18.88 22.84
N GLY A 54 -12.22 -19.33 23.01
CA GLY A 54 -11.88 -20.75 23.18
C GLY A 54 -11.54 -21.50 21.89
N LEU A 55 -11.69 -20.87 20.72
CA LEU A 55 -11.17 -21.42 19.47
C LEU A 55 -9.67 -21.12 19.35
N ASN A 56 -8.88 -22.13 18.95
CA ASN A 56 -7.49 -21.90 18.61
C ASN A 56 -7.40 -21.26 17.23
N LEU A 57 -7.47 -19.93 17.19
CA LEU A 57 -7.43 -19.15 15.95
C LEU A 57 -6.01 -18.91 15.41
N ASN A 58 -4.97 -19.51 16.01
CA ASN A 58 -3.56 -19.25 15.71
C ASN A 58 -3.32 -17.75 15.43
N PRO A 59 -3.59 -16.87 16.41
CA PRO A 59 -3.47 -15.45 16.19
C PRO A 59 -2.05 -15.12 15.72
N LEU A 60 -1.93 -14.15 14.81
CA LEU A 60 -0.65 -13.64 14.33
C LEU A 60 0.34 -13.44 15.49
N SER A 61 1.61 -13.71 15.26
CA SER A 61 2.70 -13.38 16.19
C SER A 61 2.80 -11.86 16.41
N SER A 62 3.55 -11.47 17.44
CA SER A 62 3.80 -10.04 17.69
C SER A 62 4.62 -9.40 16.57
N GLU A 63 5.53 -10.16 15.98
CA GLU A 63 6.35 -9.78 14.83
C GLU A 63 5.50 -9.56 13.58
N GLU A 64 4.58 -10.49 13.27
CA GLU A 64 3.67 -10.35 12.12
C GLU A 64 2.71 -9.16 12.29
N ARG A 65 2.17 -8.96 13.50
CA ARG A 65 1.34 -7.78 13.80
C ARG A 65 2.11 -6.49 13.63
N LYS A 66 3.38 -6.44 14.07
CA LYS A 66 4.23 -5.27 13.92
C LYS A 66 4.53 -5.00 12.44
N ALA A 67 4.90 -6.02 11.68
CA ALA A 67 5.16 -5.87 10.24
C ALA A 67 3.92 -5.35 9.48
N ILE A 68 2.73 -5.84 9.82
CA ILE A 68 1.47 -5.34 9.25
C ILE A 68 1.22 -3.89 9.69
N SER A 69 1.45 -3.56 10.95
CA SER A 69 1.32 -2.18 11.44
C SER A 69 2.28 -1.22 10.73
N ASP A 70 3.54 -1.63 10.54
CA ASP A 70 4.57 -0.86 9.85
C ASP A 70 4.28 -0.72 8.34
N LEU A 71 3.55 -1.68 7.74
CA LEU A 71 3.01 -1.57 6.38
C LEU A 71 1.79 -0.64 6.31
N ILE A 72 1.05 -0.47 7.41
CA ILE A 72 -0.18 0.34 7.47
C ILE A 72 0.08 1.79 7.91
N GLY A 73 1.09 2.09 8.73
CA GLY A 73 1.49 3.47 9.13
C GLY A 73 2.85 3.86 8.51
N ASP A 74 3.14 5.11 8.11
CA ASP A 74 2.52 6.42 8.34
C ASP A 74 2.15 7.13 7.01
N TYR A 75 0.87 7.35 6.76
CA TYR A 75 0.35 8.59 6.15
C TYR A 75 -0.87 8.98 6.98
N GLY A 76 -0.59 9.60 8.12
CA GLY A 76 -1.59 10.23 8.97
C GLY A 76 -1.78 11.68 8.58
N VAL A 77 -3.03 12.04 8.29
CA VAL A 77 -3.64 13.39 8.23
C VAL A 77 -3.20 14.31 7.10
#